data_AF-A0A2E7SEV8-F1
#
_entry.id   AF-A0A2E7SEV8-F1
#
_cell.length_a   1.000
_cell.length_b   1.000
_cell.length_c   1.000
_cell.angle_alpha   90.00
_cell.angle_beta   90.00
_cell.angle_gamma   90.00
#
_symmetry.space_group_name_H-M   'P 1'
#
loop_
_entity.id
_entity.type
_entity.pdbx_description
1 polymer ?
#
loop_
_entity_poly.entity_id
_entity_poly.type
_entity_poly.pdbx_seq_one_letter_code
_entity_poly.pdbx_strand_id
1 'polypeptide(L)'
;MIVYTFCTIAFYLLGAAILGRSGLLPEKSELIQTLSAMYAPVFGAAAQGIFLFGAFAVLFSTFFVALAAQSRLAADAVNVLGFAKLNEAQKKKVVKGLGVALPAIAVTIYAVFPAPIWLILTAGTMQAILLPMLGFSVLYFRYKKSDPRLRAGKVWDVMLWLSFLAFLVIGVHLAYTKLFT
;
A
#
# COMPACT_ATOMS: atom_id res chain seq x y z
N MET A 1 3.42 13.55 -9.19
CA MET A 1 2.81 12.51 -10.03
C MET A 1 3.70 12.11 -11.20
N ILE A 2 4.23 13.03 -12.01
CA ILE A 2 5.10 12.70 -13.17
C ILE A 2 6.30 11.82 -12.78
N VAL A 3 7.06 12.21 -11.77
CA VAL A 3 8.22 11.43 -11.29
C VAL A 3 7.81 10.02 -10.85
N TYR A 4 6.70 9.91 -10.13
CA TYR A 4 6.18 8.63 -9.65
C TYR A 4 5.79 7.70 -10.82
N THR A 5 5.04 8.23 -11.80
CA THR A 5 4.65 7.48 -13.00
C THR A 5 5.87 7.05 -13.80
N PHE A 6 6.83 7.95 -14.02
CA PHE A 6 8.06 7.65 -14.74
C PHE A 6 8.87 6.55 -14.06
N CYS A 7 9.11 6.67 -12.74
CA CYS A 7 9.80 5.64 -11.98
C CYS A 7 9.08 4.29 -12.04
N THR A 8 7.74 4.29 -11.93
CA THR A 8 6.93 3.06 -12.01
C THR A 8 7.11 2.37 -13.36
N ILE A 9 7.05 3.12 -14.46
CA ILE A 9 7.26 2.59 -15.82
C ILE A 9 8.69 2.04 -15.96
N ALA A 10 9.70 2.78 -15.49
CA ALA A 10 11.09 2.34 -15.56
C ALA A 10 11.33 1.02 -14.80
N PHE A 11 10.82 0.91 -13.57
CA PHE A 11 10.93 -0.34 -12.78
C PHE A 11 10.15 -1.50 -13.41
N TYR A 12 8.97 -1.23 -13.96
CA TYR A 12 8.18 -2.25 -14.66
C TYR A 12 8.92 -2.80 -15.88
N LEU A 13 9.45 -1.92 -16.74
CA LEU A 13 10.22 -2.32 -17.93
C LEU A 13 11.49 -3.09 -17.56
N LEU A 14 12.19 -2.65 -16.52
CA LEU A 14 13.38 -3.33 -16.01
C LEU A 14 13.05 -4.75 -15.51
N GLY A 15 11.98 -4.88 -14.72
CA GLY A 15 11.48 -6.17 -14.27
C GLY A 15 11.14 -7.07 -15.44
N ALA A 16 10.32 -6.60 -16.39
CA ALA A 16 9.91 -7.37 -17.56
C ALA A 16 11.11 -7.83 -18.43
N ALA A 17 12.07 -6.95 -18.69
CA ALA A 17 13.21 -7.24 -19.56
C ALA A 17 14.22 -8.23 -18.95
N ILE A 18 14.37 -8.21 -17.62
CA ILE A 18 15.36 -9.05 -16.93
C ILE A 18 14.73 -10.34 -16.39
N LEU A 19 13.59 -10.28 -15.66
CA LEU A 19 12.94 -11.49 -15.14
C LEU A 19 12.40 -12.38 -16.27
N GLY A 20 11.82 -11.77 -17.31
CA GLY A 20 11.26 -12.50 -18.45
C GLY A 20 12.29 -13.30 -19.24
N ARG A 21 13.54 -12.83 -19.34
CA ARG A 21 14.63 -13.58 -19.99
C ARG A 21 15.32 -14.58 -19.07
N SER A 22 15.29 -14.37 -17.76
CA SER A 22 16.08 -15.16 -16.82
C SER A 22 15.36 -16.43 -16.33
N GLY A 23 14.07 -16.60 -16.64
CA GLY A 23 13.27 -17.76 -16.20
C GLY A 23 13.14 -17.90 -14.68
N LEU A 24 13.64 -16.92 -13.93
CA LEU A 24 13.64 -16.88 -12.47
C LEU A 24 12.23 -16.56 -11.99
N LEU A 25 11.48 -17.61 -11.63
CA LEU A 25 10.32 -17.46 -10.76
C LEU A 25 10.87 -17.16 -9.36
N PRO A 26 10.69 -15.95 -8.81
CA PRO A 26 11.22 -15.62 -7.49
C PRO A 26 10.64 -16.58 -6.44
N GLU A 27 11.49 -17.46 -5.90
CA GLU A 27 11.11 -18.37 -4.82
C GLU A 27 10.82 -17.59 -3.54
N LYS A 28 9.92 -18.18 -2.74
CA LYS A 28 9.10 -17.50 -1.73
C LYS A 28 9.86 -16.69 -0.69
N SER A 29 11.13 -16.96 -0.39
CA SER A 29 11.90 -16.31 0.67
C SER A 29 12.94 -15.29 0.18
N GLU A 30 13.31 -15.30 -1.10
CA GLU A 30 14.48 -14.56 -1.59
C GLU A 30 14.16 -13.39 -2.51
N LEU A 31 12.90 -12.96 -2.60
CA LEU A 31 12.44 -11.94 -3.55
C LEU A 31 13.35 -10.71 -3.65
N ILE A 32 13.77 -10.11 -2.53
CA ILE A 32 14.66 -8.94 -2.54
C ILE A 32 16.09 -9.31 -3.02
N GLN A 33 16.58 -10.50 -2.65
CA GLN A 33 17.89 -10.98 -3.05
C GLN A 33 17.93 -11.32 -4.54
N THR A 34 16.90 -12.01 -5.06
CA THR A 34 16.71 -12.28 -6.50
C THR A 34 16.63 -10.98 -7.28
N LEU A 35 15.85 -9.99 -6.81
CA LEU A 35 15.77 -8.67 -7.46
C LEU A 35 17.11 -7.93 -7.43
N SER A 36 17.88 -8.05 -6.34
CA SER A 36 19.20 -7.41 -6.23
C SER A 36 20.25 -8.06 -7.12
N ALA A 37 20.20 -9.39 -7.28
CA ALA A 37 21.11 -10.17 -8.12
C ALA A 37 20.97 -9.84 -9.62
N MET A 38 19.81 -9.36 -10.05
CA MET A 38 19.58 -8.86 -11.41
C MET A 38 20.45 -7.66 -11.79
N TYR A 39 20.86 -6.86 -10.81
CA TYR A 39 21.68 -5.67 -11.04
C TYR A 39 23.18 -5.97 -11.05
N ALA A 40 23.61 -7.07 -10.43
CA ALA A 40 25.00 -7.49 -10.36
C ALA A 40 25.69 -7.61 -11.74
N PRO A 41 25.11 -8.24 -12.78
CA PRO A 41 25.77 -8.36 -14.08
C PRO A 41 25.88 -7.04 -14.86
N VAL A 42 25.09 -6.02 -14.51
CA VAL A 42 25.07 -4.73 -15.23
C VAL A 42 25.91 -3.67 -14.50
N PHE A 43 25.87 -3.64 -13.17
CA PHE A 43 26.46 -2.58 -12.35
C PHE A 43 27.57 -3.07 -11.39
N GLY A 44 27.91 -4.37 -11.41
CA GLY A 44 28.95 -4.97 -10.59
C GLY A 44 28.51 -5.25 -9.14
N ALA A 45 29.43 -5.78 -8.32
CA ALA A 45 29.14 -6.26 -6.96
C ALA A 45 28.69 -5.15 -5.98
N ALA A 46 29.14 -3.91 -6.17
CA ALA A 46 28.75 -2.78 -5.32
C ALA A 46 27.27 -2.39 -5.48
N ALA A 47 26.65 -2.71 -6.62
CA ALA A 47 25.26 -2.38 -6.92
C ALA A 47 24.28 -3.10 -6.00
N GLN A 48 24.60 -4.34 -5.62
CA GLN A 48 23.76 -5.12 -4.70
C GLN A 48 23.69 -4.46 -3.32
N GLY A 49 24.81 -3.97 -2.79
CA GLY A 49 24.85 -3.27 -1.51
C GLY A 49 24.07 -1.95 -1.52
N ILE A 50 24.24 -1.15 -2.58
CA ILE A 50 23.49 0.12 -2.76
C ILE A 50 21.99 -0.17 -2.88
N PHE A 51 21.61 -1.20 -3.65
CA PHE A 51 20.22 -1.60 -3.80
C PHE A 51 19.59 -2.05 -2.49
N LEU A 52 20.27 -2.91 -1.72
CA LEU A 52 19.77 -3.39 -0.43
C LEU A 52 19.60 -2.25 0.58
N PHE A 53 20.54 -1.32 0.63
CA PHE A 53 20.42 -0.12 1.47
C PHE A 53 19.24 0.76 1.05
N GLY A 54 19.07 1.00 -0.26
CA GLY A 54 17.95 1.74 -0.80
C GLY A 54 16.61 1.06 -0.52
N ALA A 55 16.53 -0.26 -0.71
CA ALA A 55 15.35 -1.06 -0.41
C ALA A 55 14.98 -0.97 1.07
N PHE A 56 15.96 -1.06 1.98
CA PHE A 56 15.74 -0.85 3.41
C PHE A 56 15.17 0.55 3.70
N ALA A 57 15.80 1.61 3.17
CA ALA A 57 15.36 2.98 3.41
C ALA A 57 13.91 3.26 2.92
N VAL A 58 13.57 2.77 1.73
CA VAL A 58 12.23 2.94 1.14
C VAL A 58 11.18 2.10 1.87
N LEU A 59 11.48 0.84 2.20
CA LEU A 59 10.57 -0.03 2.94
C LEU A 59 10.34 0.48 4.37
N PHE A 60 11.40 0.91 5.06
CA PHE A 60 11.31 1.43 6.42
C PHE A 60 10.50 2.73 6.47
N SER A 61 10.74 3.68 5.56
CA SER A 61 9.97 4.93 5.51
C SER A 61 8.48 4.68 5.25
N THR A 62 8.15 3.77 4.34
CA THR A 62 6.76 3.38 4.05
C THR A 62 6.11 2.73 5.27
N PHE A 63 6.81 1.79 5.90
CA PHE A 63 6.34 1.11 7.12
C PHE A 63 6.07 2.09 8.25
N PHE A 64 6.99 3.03 8.49
CA PHE A 64 6.87 4.02 9.56
C PHE A 64 5.67 4.95 9.35
N VAL A 65 5.48 5.46 8.13
CA VAL A 65 4.34 6.34 7.79
C VAL A 65 3.02 5.56 7.88
N ALA A 66 2.97 4.33 7.36
CA ALA A 66 1.78 3.48 7.42
C ALA A 66 1.38 3.14 8.86
N LEU A 67 2.35 2.83 9.72
CA LEU A 67 2.13 2.58 11.14
C LEU A 67 1.54 3.79 11.86
N ALA A 68 2.08 4.98 11.61
CA ALA A 68 1.58 6.22 12.18
C ALA A 68 0.16 6.56 11.69
N ALA A 69 -0.15 6.28 10.42
CA ALA A 69 -1.48 6.49 9.86
C ALA A 69 -2.49 5.50 10.46
N GLN A 70 -2.20 4.20 10.45
CA GLN A 70 -3.12 3.17 10.92
C GLN A 70 -3.40 3.25 12.42
N SER A 71 -2.39 3.57 13.23
CA SER A 71 -2.59 3.77 14.68
C SER A 71 -3.53 4.95 14.99
N ARG A 72 -3.44 6.04 14.22
CA ARG A 72 -4.36 7.19 14.36
C ARG A 72 -5.76 6.88 13.84
N LEU A 73 -5.86 6.26 12.66
CA LEU A 73 -7.14 5.87 12.06
C LEU A 73 -7.90 4.88 12.96
N ALA A 74 -7.21 3.90 13.55
CA ALA A 74 -7.83 2.98 14.49
C ALA A 74 -8.29 3.68 15.78
N ALA A 75 -7.49 4.61 16.33
CA ALA A 75 -7.89 5.39 17.49
C ALA A 75 -9.11 6.30 17.19
N ASP A 76 -9.18 6.86 15.98
CA ASP A 76 -10.34 7.64 15.52
C ASP A 76 -11.58 6.76 15.29
N ALA A 77 -11.40 5.56 14.74
CA ALA A 77 -12.49 4.61 14.54
C ALA A 77 -13.16 4.22 15.87
N VAL A 78 -12.40 4.04 16.96
CA VAL A 78 -12.94 3.77 18.30
C VAL A 78 -13.87 4.88 18.78
N ASN A 79 -13.51 6.14 18.52
CA ASN A 79 -14.35 7.30 18.84
C ASN A 79 -15.60 7.38 17.96
N VAL A 80 -15.45 7.19 16.65
CA VAL A 80 -16.55 7.31 15.68
C VAL A 80 -17.58 6.19 15.83
N LEU A 81 -17.13 4.97 16.13
CA LEU A 81 -18.00 3.81 16.35
C LEU A 81 -18.69 3.84 17.73
N GLY A 82 -18.35 4.80 18.59
CA GLY A 82 -18.99 5.00 19.89
C GLY A 82 -18.52 4.03 20.99
N PHE A 83 -17.48 3.23 20.74
CA PHE A 83 -16.95 2.28 21.73
C PHE A 83 -16.33 2.98 22.94
N ALA A 84 -15.72 4.15 22.76
CA ALA A 84 -15.26 5.00 23.85
C ALA A 84 -15.13 6.45 23.37
N LYS A 85 -15.49 7.42 24.22
CA LYS A 85 -15.08 8.83 24.03
C LYS A 85 -13.70 9.01 24.65
N LEU A 86 -12.66 8.88 23.82
CA LEU A 86 -11.28 9.06 24.24
C LEU A 86 -10.96 10.55 24.34
N ASN A 87 -10.55 10.99 25.53
CA ASN A 87 -9.92 12.30 25.68
C ASN A 87 -8.56 12.33 24.97
N GLU A 88 -8.02 13.51 24.65
CA GLU A 88 -6.73 13.69 23.95
C GLU A 88 -5.57 12.86 24.58
N ALA A 89 -5.50 12.84 25.92
CA ALA A 89 -4.49 12.04 26.63
C ALA A 89 -4.68 10.53 26.45
N GLN A 90 -5.93 10.04 26.42
CA GLN A 90 -6.25 8.64 26.21
C GLN A 90 -6.02 8.24 24.75
N LYS A 91 -6.39 9.10 23.79
CA LYS A 91 -6.10 8.92 22.36
C LYS A 91 -4.61 8.76 22.11
N LYS A 92 -3.77 9.61 22.72
CA LYS A 92 -2.31 9.50 22.63
C LYS A 92 -1.77 8.18 23.20
N LYS A 93 -2.34 7.68 24.30
CA LYS A 93 -1.99 6.37 24.87
C LYS A 93 -2.38 5.22 23.93
N VAL A 94 -3.58 5.26 23.36
CA VAL A 94 -4.06 4.27 22.39
C VAL A 94 -3.18 4.25 21.15
N VAL A 95 -2.88 5.42 20.57
CA VAL A 95 -1.98 5.53 19.41
C VAL A 95 -0.58 4.98 19.73
N LYS A 96 -0.03 5.29 20.91
CA LYS A 96 1.27 4.75 21.33
C LYS A 96 1.24 3.23 21.51
N GLY A 97 0.17 2.70 22.11
CA GLY A 97 -0.04 1.26 22.28
C GLY A 97 -0.15 0.53 20.93
N LEU A 98 -0.99 1.04 20.03
CA LEU A 98 -1.15 0.53 18.67
C LEU A 98 0.14 0.65 17.86
N GLY A 99 0.91 1.72 18.07
CA GLY A 99 2.22 1.92 17.45
C GLY A 99 3.24 0.83 17.79
N VAL A 100 3.11 0.17 18.94
CA VAL A 100 3.97 -0.97 19.33
C VAL A 100 3.30 -2.31 19.01
N ALA A 101 1.98 -2.41 19.20
CA ALA A 101 1.24 -3.64 18.97
C ALA A 101 1.18 -4.03 17.48
N LEU A 102 0.93 -3.08 16.57
CA LEU A 102 0.83 -3.38 15.13
C LEU A 102 2.13 -3.97 14.54
N PRO A 103 3.33 -3.41 14.82
CA PRO A 103 4.59 -4.02 14.41
C PRO A 103 4.83 -5.38 15.04
N ALA A 104 4.54 -5.52 16.34
CA ALA A 104 4.73 -6.78 17.05
C ALA A 104 3.84 -7.90 16.45
N ILE A 105 2.59 -7.58 16.12
CA ILE A 105 1.68 -8.49 15.42
C ILE A 105 2.23 -8.85 14.04
N ALA A 106 2.71 -7.87 13.26
CA ALA A 106 3.28 -8.12 11.94
C ALA A 106 4.50 -9.05 11.99
N VAL A 107 5.43 -8.83 12.94
CA VAL A 107 6.60 -9.70 13.16
C VAL A 107 6.15 -11.09 13.59
N THR A 108 5.16 -11.20 14.47
CA THR A 108 4.63 -12.49 14.94
C THR A 108 4.00 -13.28 13.78
N ILE A 109 3.19 -12.62 12.94
CA ILE A 109 2.58 -13.25 11.76
C ILE A 109 3.66 -13.77 10.82
N TYR A 110 4.70 -12.96 10.56
CA TYR A 110 5.81 -13.37 9.70
C TYR A 110 6.61 -14.54 10.29
N ALA A 111 6.85 -14.55 11.60
CA ALA A 111 7.56 -15.62 12.28
C ALA A 111 6.82 -16.97 12.21
N VAL A 112 5.48 -16.94 12.24
CA VAL A 112 4.66 -18.15 12.14
C VAL A 112 4.44 -18.58 10.68
N PHE A 113 4.32 -17.62 9.75
CA PHE A 113 4.08 -17.87 8.33
C PHE A 113 5.10 -17.12 7.44
N PRO A 114 6.29 -17.71 7.19
CA PRO A 114 7.36 -17.09 6.41
C PRO A 114 7.09 -17.17 4.88
N ALA A 115 5.94 -16.66 4.45
CA ALA A 115 5.51 -16.64 3.04
C ALA A 115 5.23 -15.20 2.58
N PRO A 116 6.28 -14.36 2.35
CA PRO A 116 6.12 -12.93 2.10
C PRO A 116 5.33 -12.63 0.82
N ILE A 117 5.47 -13.43 -0.25
CA ILE A 117 4.69 -13.25 -1.48
C ILE A 117 3.20 -13.38 -1.20
N TRP A 118 2.79 -14.39 -0.42
CA TRP A 118 1.40 -14.58 -0.04
C TRP A 118 0.87 -13.42 0.81
N LEU A 119 1.66 -12.95 1.78
CA LEU A 119 1.31 -11.80 2.61
C LEU A 119 1.14 -10.52 1.76
N ILE A 120 2.06 -10.25 0.84
CA ILE A 120 2.02 -9.09 -0.06
C ILE A 120 0.81 -9.15 -1.00
N LEU A 121 0.55 -10.30 -1.63
CA LEU A 121 -0.59 -10.46 -2.53
C LEU A 121 -1.92 -10.31 -1.78
N THR A 122 -2.03 -10.90 -0.59
CA THR A 122 -3.25 -10.79 0.23
C THR A 122 -3.48 -9.35 0.67
N ALA A 123 -2.44 -8.66 1.16
CA ALA A 123 -2.53 -7.24 1.51
C ALA A 123 -2.93 -6.37 0.30
N GLY A 124 -2.33 -6.62 -0.87
CA GLY A 124 -2.68 -5.93 -2.12
C GLY A 124 -4.12 -6.16 -2.54
N THR A 125 -4.63 -7.39 -2.40
CA THR A 125 -6.03 -7.71 -2.71
C THR A 125 -7.01 -7.02 -1.77
N MET A 126 -6.74 -7.02 -0.46
CA MET A 126 -7.56 -6.30 0.52
C MET A 126 -7.56 -4.80 0.24
N GLN A 127 -6.40 -4.23 -0.09
CA GLN A 127 -6.28 -2.82 -0.44
C GLN A 127 -7.06 -2.46 -1.71
N ALA A 128 -7.05 -3.32 -2.73
CA ALA A 128 -7.79 -3.13 -3.96
C ALA A 128 -9.31 -3.17 -3.74
N ILE A 129 -9.81 -4.04 -2.85
CA ILE A 129 -11.22 -4.07 -2.46
C ILE A 129 -11.63 -2.80 -1.69
N LEU A 130 -10.72 -2.23 -0.91
CA LEU A 130 -10.97 -0.99 -0.16
C LEU A 130 -11.03 0.27 -1.07
N LEU A 131 -10.34 0.27 -2.21
CA LEU A 131 -10.28 1.42 -3.12
C LEU A 131 -11.67 1.91 -3.62
N PRO A 132 -12.59 1.05 -4.08
CA PRO A 132 -13.96 1.47 -4.42
C PRO A 132 -14.68 2.18 -3.27
N MET A 133 -14.55 1.66 -2.04
CA MET A 133 -15.18 2.25 -0.85
C MET A 133 -14.63 3.65 -0.56
N LEU A 134 -13.32 3.84 -0.70
CA LEU A 134 -12.67 5.14 -0.56
C LEU A 134 -13.10 6.09 -1.69
N GLY A 135 -13.14 5.62 -2.94
CA GLY A 135 -13.57 6.43 -4.08
C GLY A 135 -15.02 6.92 -3.93
N PHE A 136 -15.93 6.06 -3.46
CA PHE A 136 -17.31 6.46 -3.15
C PHE A 136 -17.35 7.50 -2.02
N SER A 137 -16.57 7.29 -0.96
CA SER A 137 -16.48 8.23 0.16
C SER A 137 -16.02 9.62 -0.32
N VAL A 138 -15.00 9.69 -1.18
CA VAL A 138 -14.51 10.95 -1.75
C VAL A 138 -15.59 11.63 -2.59
N LEU A 139 -16.32 10.89 -3.44
CA LEU A 139 -17.45 11.43 -4.20
C LEU A 139 -18.54 11.98 -3.27
N TYR A 140 -18.89 11.24 -2.22
CA TYR A 140 -19.88 11.68 -1.25
C TYR A 140 -19.47 12.97 -0.54
N PHE A 141 -18.23 13.06 -0.06
CA PHE A 141 -17.71 14.28 0.55
C PHE A 141 -17.70 15.45 -0.43
N ARG A 142 -17.27 15.20 -1.68
CA ARG A 142 -17.18 16.18 -2.76
C ARG A 142 -18.53 16.85 -3.04
N TYR A 143 -19.61 16.08 -3.16
CA TYR A 143 -20.92 16.63 -3.52
C TYR A 143 -21.72 17.12 -2.32
N LYS A 144 -21.57 16.49 -1.13
CA LYS A 144 -22.48 16.73 0.00
C LYS A 144 -21.89 17.51 1.16
N LYS A 145 -20.56 17.50 1.36
CA LYS A 145 -19.91 18.12 2.53
C LYS A 145 -18.79 19.11 2.19
N SER A 146 -18.34 19.21 0.94
CA SER A 146 -17.31 20.18 0.56
C SER A 146 -17.87 21.60 0.51
N ASP A 147 -17.19 22.49 1.24
CA ASP A 147 -17.42 23.93 1.21
C ASP A 147 -17.36 24.44 -0.24
N PRO A 148 -18.35 25.23 -0.71
CA PRO A 148 -18.37 25.81 -2.04
C PRO A 148 -17.07 26.52 -2.46
N ARG A 149 -16.31 27.09 -1.52
CA ARG A 149 -15.05 27.81 -1.77
C ARG A 149 -13.86 26.88 -2.08
N LEU A 150 -13.96 25.60 -1.75
CA LEU A 150 -12.94 24.57 -1.99
C LEU A 150 -13.31 23.63 -3.13
N ARG A 151 -14.39 23.92 -3.87
CA ARG A 151 -14.82 23.11 -5.01
C ARG A 151 -13.87 23.33 -6.19
N ALA A 152 -13.15 22.27 -6.54
CA ALA A 152 -12.38 22.18 -7.78
C ALA A 152 -13.30 22.32 -9.01
N GLY A 153 -12.75 22.63 -10.19
CA GLY A 153 -13.52 22.80 -11.42
C GLY A 153 -14.11 21.50 -11.98
N LYS A 154 -15.02 21.62 -12.95
CA LYS A 154 -15.75 20.49 -13.58
C LYS A 154 -14.84 19.40 -14.19
N VAL A 155 -13.65 19.77 -14.67
CA VAL A 155 -12.65 18.82 -15.19
C VAL A 155 -12.22 17.83 -14.12
N TRP A 156 -12.01 18.30 -12.89
CA TRP A 156 -11.61 17.46 -11.77
C TRP A 156 -12.72 16.51 -11.33
N ASP A 157 -13.99 16.91 -11.46
CA ASP A 157 -15.12 16.03 -11.18
C ASP A 157 -15.19 14.89 -12.20
N VAL A 158 -14.96 15.16 -13.48
CA VAL A 158 -14.90 14.11 -14.53
C VAL A 158 -13.75 13.15 -14.26
N MET A 159 -12.55 13.65 -13.93
CA MET A 159 -11.40 12.79 -13.59
C MET A 159 -11.65 11.96 -12.33
N LEU A 160 -12.35 12.52 -11.33
CA LEU A 160 -12.73 11.82 -10.11
C LEU A 160 -13.70 10.66 -10.41
N TRP A 161 -14.72 10.91 -11.24
CA TRP A 161 -15.64 9.87 -11.68
C TRP A 161 -14.95 8.78 -12.48
N LEU A 162 -14.05 9.14 -13.41
CA LEU A 162 -13.24 8.18 -14.15
C LEU A 162 -12.42 7.30 -13.21
N SER A 163 -11.77 7.91 -12.22
CA SER A 163 -10.95 7.20 -11.22
C SER A 163 -11.79 6.25 -10.36
N PHE A 164 -12.97 6.70 -9.95
CA PHE A 164 -13.92 5.87 -9.19
C PHE A 164 -14.40 4.67 -10.01
N LEU A 165 -14.77 4.87 -11.28
CA LEU A 165 -15.18 3.78 -12.17
C LEU A 165 -14.05 2.77 -12.37
N ALA A 166 -12.82 3.23 -12.56
CA ALA A 166 -11.66 2.35 -12.67
C ALA A 166 -11.45 1.52 -11.39
N PHE A 167 -11.53 2.13 -10.20
CA PHE A 167 -11.45 1.40 -8.94
C PHE A 167 -12.58 0.40 -8.77
N LEU A 168 -13.81 0.75 -9.14
CA LEU A 168 -14.98 -0.13 -9.07
C LEU A 168 -14.79 -1.36 -9.97
N VAL A 169 -14.36 -1.17 -11.22
CA VAL A 169 -14.08 -2.28 -12.16
C VAL A 169 -13.02 -3.21 -11.59
N ILE A 170 -11.90 -2.67 -11.10
CA ILE A 170 -10.81 -3.47 -10.52
C ILE A 170 -11.30 -4.22 -9.29
N GLY A 171 -12.00 -3.55 -8.37
CA GLY A 171 -12.50 -4.15 -7.14
C GLY A 171 -13.52 -5.26 -7.38
N VAL A 172 -14.46 -5.06 -8.30
CA VAL A 172 -15.45 -6.08 -8.70
C VAL A 172 -14.77 -7.25 -9.37
N HIS A 173 -13.83 -7.01 -10.28
CA HIS A 173 -13.08 -8.08 -10.94
C HIS A 173 -12.29 -8.92 -9.91
N LEU A 174 -11.61 -8.28 -8.97
CA LEU A 174 -10.84 -8.99 -7.94
C LEU A 174 -11.74 -9.80 -7.00
N ALA A 175 -12.87 -9.22 -6.59
CA ALA A 175 -13.85 -9.91 -5.75
C ALA A 175 -14.42 -11.13 -6.48
N TYR A 176 -14.73 -11.00 -7.77
CA TYR A 176 -15.21 -12.11 -8.59
C TYR A 176 -14.18 -13.24 -8.67
N THR A 177 -12.93 -12.93 -9.03
CA THR A 177 -11.86 -13.93 -9.16
C THR A 177 -11.52 -14.62 -7.83
N LYS A 178 -11.71 -13.95 -6.69
CA LYS A 178 -11.44 -14.56 -5.37
C LYS A 178 -12.61 -15.37 -4.80
N LEU A 179 -13.85 -15.08 -5.21
CA LEU A 179 -15.05 -15.76 -4.71
C LEU A 179 -15.48 -16.93 -5.60
N PHE A 180 -15.19 -16.88 -6.91
CA PHE A 180 -15.70 -17.84 -7.90
C PHE A 180 -14.60 -18.61 -8.64
N THR A 181 -13.32 -18.49 -8.26
CA THR A 181 -12.19 -19.27 -8.77
C THR A 181 -11.29 -19.69 -7.62
#